data_AF-A0A953L1T6-F1
#
_entry.id   AF-A0A953L1T6-F1
#
_cell.length_a   1.000
_cell.length_b   1.000
_cell.length_c   1.000
_cell.angle_alpha   90.00
_cell.angle_beta   90.00
_cell.angle_gamma   90.00
#
_symmetry.space_group_name_H-M   'P 1'
#
loop_
_entity.id
_entity.type
_entity.pdbx_description
1 polymer ?
#
loop_
_entity_poly.entity_id
_entity_poly.type
_entity_poly.pdbx_seq_one_letter_code
_entity_poly.pdbx_strand_id
1 'polypeptide(L)' 'MATIPSLLTMILQGELPHHNIKSGDVVLFASVGAGMNINALVYRF' A
#
# COMPACT_ATOMS: atom_id res chain seq x y z
N MET A 1 9.82 -1.58 10.21
CA MET A 1 9.47 -0.60 9.15
C MET A 1 8.82 -1.37 8.02
N ALA A 2 7.52 -1.16 7.76
CA ALA A 2 6.88 -1.76 6.59
C ALA A 2 7.13 -0.86 5.37
N THR A 3 7.61 -1.44 4.27
CA THR A 3 7.78 -0.74 3.00
C THR A 3 6.55 -0.95 2.12
N ILE A 4 6.36 -0.15 1.06
CA ILE A 4 5.23 -0.31 0.13
C ILE A 4 5.11 -1.77 -0.39
N PRO A 5 6.20 -2.43 -0.87
CA PRO A 5 6.12 -3.82 -1.27
C PRO A 5 5.73 -4.78 -0.14
N SER A 6 6.26 -4.59 1.08
CA SER A 6 5.92 -5.45 2.21
C SER A 6 4.44 -5.35 2.58
N LEU A 7 3.88 -4.13 2.62
CA LEU A 7 2.46 -3.92 2.90
C LEU A 7 1.58 -4.56 1.82
N LEU A 8 1.93 -4.41 0.55
CA LEU A 8 1.19 -5.04 -0.54
C LEU A 8 1.18 -6.57 -0.40
N THR A 9 2.34 -7.18 -0.10
CA THR A 9 2.42 -8.63 0.14
C THR A 9 1.50 -9.07 1.27
N MET A 10 1.50 -8.36 2.40
CA MET A 10 0.64 -8.68 3.55
C MET A 10 -0.86 -8.58 3.21
N ILE A 11 -1.27 -7.57 2.42
CA ILE A 11 -2.66 -7.44 1.95
C ILE A 11 -3.03 -8.64 1.05
N LEU A 12 -2.17 -8.99 0.10
CA LEU A 12 -2.41 -10.10 -0.83
C LEU A 12 -2.41 -11.47 -0.13
N GLN A 13 -1.65 -11.62 0.95
CA GLN A 13 -1.63 -12.83 1.79
C GLN A 13 -2.77 -12.87 2.81
N GLY A 14 -3.61 -11.83 2.89
CA GLY A 14 -4.73 -11.77 3.83
C GLY A 14 -4.30 -11.54 5.29
N GLU A 15 -3.06 -11.09 5.53
CA GLU A 15 -2.53 -10.80 6.86
C GLU A 15 -3.07 -9.48 7.44
N LEU A 16 -3.80 -8.71 6.63
CA LEU A 16 -4.45 -7.45 7.01
C LEU A 16 -5.98 -7.60 6.86
N PRO A 17 -6.71 -8.02 7.91
CA PRO A 17 -8.10 -8.48 7.83
C PRO A 17 -9.11 -7.48 7.25
N HIS A 18 -8.81 -6.18 7.32
CA HIS A 18 -9.67 -5.10 6.82
C HIS A 18 -9.20 -4.51 5.49
N HIS A 19 -8.13 -5.04 4.90
CA HIS A 19 -7.58 -4.59 3.64
C HIS A 19 -7.74 -5.71 2.60
N ASN A 20 -8.52 -5.46 1.58
CA ASN A 20 -8.69 -6.36 0.44
C ASN A 20 -8.70 -5.51 -0.83
N ILE A 21 -8.02 -5.99 -1.87
CA ILE A 21 -7.89 -5.30 -3.15
C ILE A 21 -8.57 -6.17 -4.19
N LYS A 22 -9.53 -5.60 -4.91
CA LYS A 22 -10.25 -6.23 -6.01
C LYS A 22 -9.94 -5.53 -7.32
N SER A 23 -10.21 -6.22 -8.43
CA SER A 23 -10.07 -5.60 -9.74
C SER A 23 -11.04 -4.43 -9.88
N GLY A 24 -10.54 -3.31 -10.39
CA GLY A 24 -11.23 -2.04 -10.50
C GLY A 24 -11.00 -1.09 -9.33
N ASP A 25 -10.46 -1.56 -8.19
CA ASP A 25 -10.22 -0.73 -7.01
C ASP A 25 -9.08 0.28 -7.26
N VAL A 26 -9.28 1.49 -6.76
CA VAL A 26 -8.25 2.54 -6.74
C VAL A 26 -7.57 2.53 -5.37
N VAL A 27 -6.28 2.28 -5.36
CA VAL A 27 -5.45 2.16 -4.14
C VAL A 27 -4.40 3.26 -4.13
N LEU A 28 -4.29 3.95 -3.00
CA LEU A 28 -3.26 4.95 -2.73
C LEU A 28 -2.18 4.35 -1.82
N PHE A 29 -0.96 4.28 -2.32
CA PHE A 29 0.23 4.02 -1.51
C PHE A 29 0.89 5.34 -1.15
N ALA A 30 1.27 5.49 0.11
CA ALA A 30 2.04 6.63 0.58
C ALA A 30 3.22 6.16 1.42
N SER A 31 4.35 6.86 1.32
CA SER A 31 5.52 6.65 2.16
C SER A 31 6.11 7.99 2.60
N VAL A 32 6.71 7.99 3.78
CA VAL A 32 7.37 9.16 4.35
C VAL A 32 8.83 8.81 4.60
N GLY A 33 9.73 9.57 3.96
CA GLY A 33 11.17 9.43 4.10
C GLY A 33 11.75 10.30 5.21
N ALA A 34 13.05 10.11 5.49
CA ALA A 34 13.80 11.01 6.37
C ALA A 34 13.71 12.45 5.85
N GLY A 35 13.45 13.41 6.74
CA GLY A 35 13.19 14.80 6.35
C GLY A 35 11.74 15.09 5.96
N MET A 36 10.80 14.17 6.23
CA MET A 36 9.35 14.33 6.00
C MET A 36 8.97 14.49 4.51
N ASN A 37 9.82 14.02 3.59
CA ASN A 37 9.42 13.92 2.18
C ASN A 37 8.33 12.84 2.03
N ILE A 38 7.23 13.20 1.36
CA ILE A 38 6.11 12.29 1.12
C ILE A 38 6.13 11.87 -0.34
N ASN A 39 6.15 10.56 -0.59
CA ASN A 39 5.93 9.97 -1.91
C ASN A 39 4.57 9.26 -1.92
N ALA A 40 3.75 9.53 -2.93
CA ALA A 40 2.43 8.96 -3.09
C ALA A 40 2.23 8.42 -4.52
N LEU A 41 1.71 7.19 -4.63
CA LEU A 41 1.38 6.53 -5.89
C LEU A 41 -0.07 6.07 -5.86
N VAL A 42 -0.83 6.42 -6.89
CA VAL A 42 -2.19 5.92 -7.11
C VAL A 42 -2.14 4.83 -8.17
N TYR A 43 -2.75 3.68 -7.87
CA TYR A 43 -2.84 2.55 -8.79
C TYR A 43 -4.26 2.02 -8.84
N ARG A 44 -4.68 1.56 -10.02
CA ARG A 44 -5.96 0.89 -10.22
C ARG A 44 -5.69 -0.57 -10.56
N PHE A 45 -6.16 -1.48 -9.70
CA PHE A 45 -5.99 -2.93 -9.84
C PHE A 45 -7.01 -3.55 -10.81
#